data_AF-A0A9X5UNC5-F1
#
_entry.id   AF-A0A9X5UNC5-F1
#
_cell.length_a   1.000
_cell.length_b   1.000
_cell.length_c   1.000
_cell.angle_alpha   90.00
_cell.angle_beta   90.00
_cell.angle_gamma   90.00
#
_symmetry.space_group_name_H-M   'P 1'
#
loop_
_entity.id
_entity.type
_entity.pdbx_description
1 polymer ?
#
loop_
_entity_poly.entity_id
_entity_poly.type
_entity_poly.pdbx_seq_one_letter_code
_entity_poly.pdbx_strand_id
1 'polypeptide(L)'
;MVVAGLADWLTGHLGFDPLTGVTTFDWLATPTQTLAEVTGGAVFHDGLRQLHQARQALAWYPDDVWRYVLACQWRRISQEEAFVGRCGEAGDDLGSAIVTARLTRDLVRLCLLMNRVYPPYGKWLGSAFARLPCAGVLTPVLTAALAATGWHDRERHLTRAYGTIADLHNELGLTDWVEPTARPFHDRPFQVLDADRFTTALTDTITGPKLHARPLTGALDQSIDNTDALGDRARGPALANALDVADLPDAPGPESGRA
;
A
#
# COMPACT_ATOMS: atom_id res chain seq x y z
N MET A 1 -31.49 11.84 -14.30
CA MET A 1 -30.35 11.34 -15.10
C MET A 1 -29.47 12.55 -15.40
N VAL A 2 -28.32 12.65 -14.76
CA VAL A 2 -27.36 13.73 -15.02
C VAL A 2 -26.49 13.27 -16.18
N VAL A 3 -26.45 14.04 -17.26
CA VAL A 3 -25.50 13.86 -18.36
C VAL A 3 -24.40 14.88 -18.12
N ALA A 4 -23.18 14.41 -17.87
CA ALA A 4 -22.00 15.25 -17.71
C ALA A 4 -21.05 15.01 -18.89
N GLY A 5 -20.32 16.06 -19.31
CA GLY A 5 -19.18 15.88 -20.20
C GLY A 5 -18.10 15.02 -19.52
N LEU A 6 -17.31 14.28 -20.30
CA LEU A 6 -16.28 13.40 -19.74
C LEU A 6 -15.27 14.17 -18.88
N ALA A 7 -14.82 15.35 -19.33
CA ALA A 7 -13.87 16.18 -18.58
C ALA A 7 -14.44 16.63 -17.23
N ASP A 8 -15.71 17.06 -17.20
CA ASP A 8 -16.40 17.44 -15.95
C ASP A 8 -16.56 16.24 -15.03
N TRP A 9 -16.90 15.07 -15.58
CA TRP A 9 -17.01 13.84 -14.79
C TRP A 9 -15.66 13.40 -14.22
N LEU A 10 -14.59 13.43 -15.02
CA LEU A 10 -13.23 13.11 -14.58
C LEU A 10 -12.77 14.07 -13.49
N THR A 11 -12.90 15.38 -13.71
CA THR A 11 -12.53 16.40 -12.73
C THR A 11 -13.35 16.27 -11.44
N GLY A 12 -14.66 15.98 -11.55
CA GLY A 12 -15.50 15.74 -10.38
C GLY A 12 -15.17 14.46 -9.62
N HIS A 13 -14.74 13.40 -10.31
CA HIS A 13 -14.45 12.09 -9.70
C HIS A 13 -13.02 11.96 -9.18
N LEU A 14 -12.05 12.58 -9.85
CA LEU A 14 -10.61 12.52 -9.55
C LEU A 14 -10.09 13.78 -8.84
N GLY A 15 -10.74 14.93 -9.01
CA GLY A 15 -10.24 16.24 -8.56
C GLY A 15 -9.32 16.95 -9.56
N PHE A 16 -9.01 16.32 -10.70
CA PHE A 16 -8.16 16.86 -11.78
C PHE A 16 -8.54 16.24 -13.14
N ASP A 17 -8.04 16.83 -14.24
CA ASP A 17 -8.23 16.28 -15.59
C ASP A 17 -6.98 15.50 -16.06
N PRO A 18 -7.03 14.16 -16.13
CA PRO A 18 -5.88 13.35 -16.55
C PRO A 18 -5.44 13.60 -18.01
N LEU A 19 -6.28 14.23 -18.83
CA LEU A 19 -5.94 14.58 -20.22
C LEU A 19 -4.97 15.76 -20.31
N THR A 20 -4.84 16.54 -19.24
CA THR A 20 -3.91 17.69 -19.15
C THR A 20 -2.57 17.34 -18.51
N GLY A 21 -2.39 16.08 -18.11
CA GLY A 21 -1.23 15.59 -17.35
C GLY A 21 -1.62 15.26 -15.91
N VAL A 22 -0.81 14.40 -15.27
CA VAL A 22 -1.04 13.94 -13.89
C VAL A 22 0.21 14.23 -13.08
N THR A 23 0.08 15.07 -12.06
CA THR A 23 1.20 15.44 -11.19
C THR A 23 1.45 14.36 -10.13
N THR A 24 2.63 14.37 -9.49
CA THR A 24 2.91 13.53 -8.33
C THR A 24 1.88 13.73 -7.22
N PHE A 25 1.44 14.97 -7.00
CA PHE A 25 0.42 15.26 -6.01
C PHE A 25 -0.91 14.57 -6.37
N ASP A 26 -1.35 14.67 -7.63
CA ASP A 26 -2.58 14.02 -8.09
C ASP A 26 -2.55 12.50 -7.84
N TRP A 27 -1.40 11.87 -8.13
CA TRP A 27 -1.21 10.44 -7.87
C TRP A 27 -1.31 10.07 -6.39
N LEU A 28 -0.70 10.85 -5.51
CA LEU A 28 -0.66 10.57 -4.08
C LEU A 28 -1.94 11.00 -3.35
N ALA A 29 -2.65 12.00 -3.87
CA ALA A 29 -3.91 12.49 -3.33
C ALA A 29 -5.10 11.62 -3.74
N THR A 30 -4.99 10.86 -4.83
CA THR A 30 -6.08 10.02 -5.34
C THR A 30 -6.04 8.62 -4.71
N PRO A 31 -7.08 8.21 -3.96
CA PRO A 31 -7.16 6.86 -3.42
C PRO A 31 -7.08 5.79 -4.52
N THR A 32 -6.37 4.69 -4.27
CA THR A 32 -6.22 3.60 -5.27
C THR A 32 -7.57 3.01 -5.71
N GLN A 33 -8.58 2.99 -4.82
CA GLN A 33 -9.95 2.59 -5.17
C GLN A 33 -10.55 3.44 -6.30
N THR A 34 -10.26 4.73 -6.34
CA THR A 34 -10.77 5.67 -7.35
C THR A 34 -10.08 5.45 -8.68
N LEU A 35 -8.76 5.23 -8.65
CA LEU A 35 -7.99 4.85 -9.84
C LEU A 35 -8.50 3.51 -10.40
N ALA A 36 -8.78 2.53 -9.54
CA ALA A 36 -9.35 1.24 -9.91
C ALA A 36 -10.75 1.37 -10.53
N GLU A 37 -11.62 2.24 -10.00
CA GLU A 37 -12.95 2.51 -10.56
C GLU A 37 -12.87 3.09 -11.97
N VAL A 38 -12.02 4.11 -12.17
CA VAL A 38 -11.88 4.78 -13.47
C VAL A 38 -11.29 3.84 -14.52
N THR A 39 -10.31 3.01 -14.15
CA THR A 39 -9.55 2.19 -15.09
C THR A 39 -10.11 0.77 -15.30
N GLY A 40 -10.80 0.19 -14.31
CA GLY A 40 -11.14 -1.25 -14.30
C GLY A 40 -12.48 -1.65 -14.94
N GLY A 41 -13.41 -0.72 -15.14
CA GLY A 41 -14.75 -1.06 -15.66
C GLY A 41 -14.77 -1.40 -17.16
N ALA A 42 -15.68 -2.26 -17.62
CA ALA A 42 -15.89 -2.51 -19.04
C ALA A 42 -16.40 -1.25 -19.77
N VAL A 43 -15.88 -0.99 -20.98
CA VAL A 43 -16.33 0.13 -21.83
C VAL A 43 -17.17 -0.42 -22.96
N PHE A 44 -18.46 -0.08 -22.96
CA PHE A 44 -19.39 -0.52 -24.01
C PHE A 44 -19.31 0.36 -25.27
N HIS A 45 -19.01 1.65 -25.11
CA HIS A 45 -18.87 2.59 -26.21
C HIS A 45 -17.94 3.75 -25.83
N ASP A 46 -16.98 4.08 -26.70
CA ASP A 46 -16.10 5.25 -26.58
C ASP A 46 -15.78 5.80 -27.98
N GLY A 47 -16.78 6.42 -28.61
CA GLY A 47 -16.66 6.96 -29.97
C GLY A 47 -15.68 8.14 -30.08
N LEU A 48 -15.52 8.92 -29.01
CA LEU A 48 -14.62 10.08 -28.96
C LEU A 48 -13.18 9.72 -28.57
N ARG A 49 -12.93 8.49 -28.09
CA ARG A 49 -11.62 7.97 -27.63
C ARG A 49 -11.02 8.69 -26.43
N GLN A 50 -11.73 9.66 -25.85
CA GLN A 50 -11.23 10.46 -24.73
C GLN A 50 -11.17 9.63 -23.44
N LEU A 51 -12.11 8.70 -23.21
CA LEU A 51 -12.08 7.82 -22.04
C LEU A 51 -10.88 6.86 -22.13
N HIS A 52 -10.62 6.31 -23.32
CA HIS A 52 -9.44 5.51 -23.57
C HIS A 52 -8.14 6.29 -23.27
N GLN A 53 -8.03 7.53 -23.73
CA GLN A 53 -6.87 8.38 -23.47
C GLN A 53 -6.70 8.67 -21.96
N ALA A 54 -7.78 9.00 -21.26
CA ALA A 54 -7.75 9.22 -19.81
C ALA A 54 -7.30 7.96 -19.05
N ARG A 55 -7.79 6.78 -19.46
CA ARG A 55 -7.37 5.50 -18.86
C ARG A 55 -5.93 5.15 -19.17
N GLN A 56 -5.40 5.52 -20.33
CA GLN A 56 -3.98 5.37 -20.63
C GLN A 56 -3.12 6.27 -19.74
N ALA A 57 -3.52 7.53 -19.55
CA ALA A 57 -2.83 8.46 -18.65
C ALA A 57 -2.83 7.96 -17.19
N LEU A 58 -3.87 7.23 -16.80
CA LEU A 58 -4.04 6.64 -15.46
C LEU A 58 -3.62 5.16 -15.38
N ALA A 59 -3.01 4.60 -16.43
CA ALA A 59 -2.79 3.16 -16.54
C ALA A 59 -1.92 2.62 -15.41
N TRP A 60 -0.88 3.36 -15.03
CA TRP A 60 -0.05 3.07 -13.87
C TRP A 60 0.71 4.31 -13.39
N TYR A 61 1.22 4.24 -12.16
CA TYR A 61 2.11 5.25 -11.60
C TYR A 61 3.38 5.44 -12.44
N PRO A 62 3.90 6.68 -12.53
CA PRO A 62 5.29 6.93 -12.89
C PRO A 62 6.24 6.19 -11.96
N ASP A 63 7.40 5.82 -12.49
CA ASP A 63 8.37 4.93 -11.85
C ASP A 63 8.80 5.36 -10.43
N ASP A 64 9.10 6.64 -10.22
CA ASP A 64 9.47 7.18 -8.90
C ASP A 64 8.29 7.17 -7.93
N VAL A 65 7.08 7.47 -8.41
CA VAL A 65 5.85 7.43 -7.60
C VAL A 65 5.55 5.99 -7.17
N TRP A 66 5.74 5.03 -8.07
CA TRP A 66 5.56 3.62 -7.77
C TRP A 66 6.54 3.14 -6.69
N ARG A 67 7.84 3.48 -6.82
CA ARG A 67 8.86 3.17 -5.82
C ARG A 67 8.53 3.75 -4.45
N TYR A 68 8.10 5.01 -4.41
CA TYR A 68 7.67 5.67 -3.18
C TYR A 68 6.45 4.96 -2.53
N VAL A 69 5.41 4.64 -3.30
CA VAL A 69 4.22 3.95 -2.80
C VAL A 69 4.55 2.56 -2.26
N LEU A 70 5.44 1.82 -2.95
CA LEU A 70 5.95 0.53 -2.48
C LEU A 70 6.78 0.68 -1.19
N ALA A 71 7.65 1.70 -1.11
CA ALA A 71 8.46 1.96 0.09
C ALA A 71 7.57 2.25 1.29
N CYS A 72 6.55 3.09 1.12
CA CYS A 72 5.57 3.38 2.17
C CYS A 72 4.78 2.13 2.58
N GLN A 73 4.46 1.24 1.64
CA GLN A 73 3.78 -0.01 1.95
C GLN A 73 4.67 -0.98 2.75
N TRP A 74 5.95 -1.09 2.40
CA TRP A 74 6.93 -1.85 3.17
C TRP A 74 7.16 -1.27 4.56
N ARG A 75 7.24 0.06 4.69
CA ARG A 75 7.37 0.74 5.98
C ARG A 75 6.19 0.47 6.91
N ARG A 76 4.96 0.43 6.38
CA ARG A 76 3.78 0.05 7.17
C ARG A 76 3.88 -1.38 7.72
N ILE A 77 4.44 -2.29 6.93
CA ILE A 77 4.68 -3.68 7.36
C ILE A 77 5.77 -3.70 8.44
N SER A 78 6.93 -3.06 8.19
CA SER A 78 8.09 -3.04 9.11
C SER A 78 7.73 -2.54 10.52
N GLN A 79 6.84 -1.55 10.59
CA GLN A 79 6.38 -0.97 11.84
C GLN A 79 5.59 -1.92 12.74
N GLU A 80 5.01 -3.00 12.19
CA GLU A 80 4.12 -3.90 12.93
C GLU A 80 4.58 -5.37 12.97
N GLU A 81 5.64 -5.75 12.25
CA GLU A 81 6.06 -7.17 12.13
C GLU A 81 6.22 -7.85 13.50
N ALA A 82 6.88 -7.16 14.44
CA ALA A 82 7.13 -7.67 15.78
C ALA A 82 5.89 -7.65 16.69
N PHE A 83 4.83 -6.92 16.34
CA PHE A 83 3.70 -6.69 17.25
C PHE A 83 2.83 -7.94 17.44
N VAL A 84 2.79 -8.86 16.48
CA VAL A 84 2.07 -10.14 16.61
C VAL A 84 2.61 -10.95 17.79
N GLY A 85 3.94 -11.07 17.88
CA GLY A 85 4.62 -11.76 18.97
C GLY A 85 4.60 -10.98 20.28
N ARG A 86 4.75 -9.65 20.23
CA ARG A 86 4.68 -8.80 21.44
C ARG A 86 3.32 -8.81 22.11
N CYS A 87 2.22 -8.75 21.35
CA CYS A 87 0.88 -8.95 21.90
C CYS A 87 0.75 -10.35 22.51
N GLY A 88 1.27 -11.37 21.81
CA GLY A 88 1.28 -12.74 22.30
C GLY A 88 2.05 -12.95 23.61
N GLU A 89 3.22 -12.33 23.76
CA GLU A 89 4.03 -12.35 24.98
C GLU A 89 3.29 -11.72 26.17
N ALA A 90 2.48 -10.68 25.92
CA ALA A 90 1.63 -10.05 26.92
C ALA A 90 0.33 -10.85 27.23
N GLY A 91 0.11 -11.99 26.57
CA GLY A 91 -1.13 -12.77 26.69
C GLY A 91 -2.34 -12.15 25.97
N ASP A 92 -2.13 -11.14 25.12
CA ASP A 92 -3.16 -10.47 24.33
C ASP A 92 -3.34 -11.16 22.97
N ASP A 93 -4.09 -12.26 22.98
CA ASP A 93 -4.39 -13.01 21.74
C ASP A 93 -5.20 -12.17 20.75
N LEU A 94 -6.13 -11.35 21.25
CA LEU A 94 -6.95 -10.48 20.42
C LEU A 94 -6.10 -9.43 19.68
N GLY A 95 -5.20 -8.75 20.40
CA GLY A 95 -4.25 -7.81 19.80
C GLY A 95 -3.37 -8.49 18.76
N SER A 96 -2.86 -9.69 19.07
CA SER A 96 -2.06 -10.48 18.13
C SER A 96 -2.85 -10.81 16.85
N ALA A 97 -4.14 -11.16 16.96
CA ALA A 97 -5.03 -11.40 15.83
C ALA A 97 -5.32 -10.13 15.01
N ILE A 98 -5.58 -9.00 15.68
CA ILE A 98 -5.84 -7.70 15.04
C ILE A 98 -4.63 -7.26 14.20
N VAL A 99 -3.42 -7.32 14.78
CA VAL A 99 -2.17 -6.99 14.09
C VAL A 99 -1.95 -7.95 12.91
N THR A 100 -2.18 -9.24 13.09
CA THR A 100 -2.06 -10.24 12.01
C THR A 100 -2.99 -9.93 10.84
N ALA A 101 -4.23 -9.51 11.12
CA ALA A 101 -5.18 -9.11 10.10
C ALA A 101 -4.75 -7.83 9.36
N ARG A 102 -4.18 -6.88 10.08
CA ARG A 102 -3.66 -5.62 9.51
C ARG A 102 -2.44 -5.86 8.62
N LEU A 103 -1.47 -6.64 9.08
CA LEU A 103 -0.33 -7.10 8.27
C LEU A 103 -0.79 -7.87 7.03
N THR A 104 -1.75 -8.78 7.17
CA THR A 104 -2.31 -9.53 6.03
C THR A 104 -2.93 -8.58 4.99
N ARG A 105 -3.68 -7.56 5.43
CA ARG A 105 -4.23 -6.52 4.55
C ARG A 105 -3.12 -5.77 3.82
N ASP A 106 -2.07 -5.37 4.53
CA ASP A 106 -0.94 -4.62 3.97
C ASP A 106 -0.10 -5.46 2.99
N LEU A 107 0.13 -6.75 3.27
CA LEU A 107 0.78 -7.69 2.36
C LEU A 107 -0.02 -7.93 1.08
N VAL A 108 -1.34 -8.07 1.19
CA VAL A 108 -2.20 -8.23 0.01
C VAL A 108 -2.18 -6.96 -0.86
N ARG A 109 -2.23 -5.78 -0.24
CA ARG A 109 -2.11 -4.50 -0.96
C ARG A 109 -0.75 -4.39 -1.65
N LEU A 110 0.33 -4.79 -0.96
CA LEU A 110 1.67 -4.81 -1.54
C LEU A 110 1.74 -5.71 -2.79
N CYS A 111 1.20 -6.92 -2.73
CA CYS A 111 1.16 -7.83 -3.87
C CYS A 111 0.43 -7.21 -5.08
N LEU A 112 -0.70 -6.52 -4.84
CA LEU A 112 -1.43 -5.81 -5.89
C LEU A 112 -0.59 -4.69 -6.50
N LEU A 113 0.05 -3.86 -5.67
CA LEU A 113 0.92 -2.77 -6.12
C LEU A 113 2.13 -3.27 -6.91
N MET A 114 2.75 -4.39 -6.51
CA MET A 114 3.85 -5.03 -7.24
C MET A 114 3.41 -5.54 -8.62
N ASN A 115 2.17 -6.04 -8.73
CA ASN A 115 1.58 -6.53 -9.97
C ASN A 115 0.94 -5.43 -10.83
N ARG A 116 1.18 -4.16 -10.52
CA ARG A 116 0.57 -3.02 -11.21
C ARG A 116 -0.96 -3.04 -11.23
N VAL A 117 -1.55 -3.46 -10.12
CA VAL A 117 -3.00 -3.45 -9.89
C VAL A 117 -3.30 -2.48 -8.76
N TYR A 118 -4.15 -1.47 -9.02
CA TYR A 118 -4.62 -0.59 -7.95
C TYR A 118 -5.45 -1.38 -6.93
N PRO A 119 -5.10 -1.35 -5.62
CA PRO A 119 -5.94 -1.95 -4.60
C PRO A 119 -7.39 -1.41 -4.67
N PRO A 120 -8.40 -2.29 -4.85
CA PRO A 120 -9.78 -1.84 -4.92
C PRO A 120 -10.35 -1.61 -3.50
N TYR A 121 -11.63 -1.24 -3.45
CA TYR A 121 -12.41 -1.19 -2.21
C TYR A 121 -12.26 -2.47 -1.38
N GLY A 122 -12.24 -2.34 -0.05
CA GLY A 122 -11.89 -3.43 0.87
C GLY A 122 -12.65 -4.75 0.65
N LYS A 123 -13.96 -4.68 0.34
CA LYS A 123 -14.77 -5.88 0.06
C LYS A 123 -14.32 -6.68 -1.17
N TRP A 124 -13.58 -6.06 -2.08
CA TRP A 124 -13.05 -6.68 -3.29
C TRP A 124 -11.56 -7.02 -3.21
N LEU A 125 -10.89 -6.67 -2.10
CA LEU A 125 -9.45 -6.82 -1.95
C LEU A 125 -9.01 -8.28 -2.12
N GLY A 126 -9.67 -9.20 -1.43
CA GLY A 126 -9.40 -10.64 -1.57
C GLY A 126 -9.73 -11.18 -2.97
N SER A 127 -10.80 -10.69 -3.60
CA SER A 127 -11.16 -11.08 -4.98
C SER A 127 -10.16 -10.58 -6.02
N ALA A 128 -9.58 -9.40 -5.82
CA ALA A 128 -8.52 -8.88 -6.68
C ALA A 128 -7.22 -9.64 -6.47
N PHE A 129 -6.85 -9.89 -5.22
CA PHE A 129 -5.68 -10.68 -4.85
C PHE A 129 -5.72 -12.09 -5.44
N ALA A 130 -6.86 -12.76 -5.37
CA ALA A 130 -7.05 -14.12 -5.90
C ALA A 130 -6.77 -14.26 -7.41
N ARG A 131 -6.72 -13.15 -8.16
CA ARG A 131 -6.39 -13.15 -9.60
C ARG A 131 -4.88 -13.00 -9.88
N LEU A 132 -4.07 -12.71 -8.86
CA LEU A 132 -2.63 -12.55 -9.04
C LEU A 132 -1.92 -13.91 -9.20
N PRO A 133 -0.81 -13.99 -9.94
CA PRO A 133 -0.03 -15.23 -10.07
C PRO A 133 0.44 -15.80 -8.72
N CYS A 134 0.79 -14.93 -7.77
CA CYS A 134 1.27 -15.32 -6.45
C CYS A 134 0.18 -15.86 -5.51
N ALA A 135 -1.10 -15.72 -5.86
CA ALA A 135 -2.22 -16.05 -4.99
C ALA A 135 -2.26 -17.53 -4.60
N GLY A 136 -1.87 -18.44 -5.50
CA GLY A 136 -1.84 -19.87 -5.22
C GLY A 136 -0.90 -20.26 -4.08
N VAL A 137 0.23 -19.55 -3.94
CA VAL A 137 1.21 -19.78 -2.87
C VAL A 137 0.84 -19.02 -1.60
N LEU A 138 0.42 -17.76 -1.73
CA LEU A 138 0.22 -16.87 -0.59
C LEU A 138 -1.14 -17.04 0.08
N THR A 139 -2.21 -17.36 -0.65
CA THR A 139 -3.57 -17.48 -0.08
C THR A 139 -3.62 -18.50 1.06
N PRO A 140 -3.10 -19.75 0.92
CA PRO A 140 -3.13 -20.72 2.01
C PRO A 140 -2.38 -20.25 3.25
N VAL A 141 -1.24 -19.56 3.06
CA VAL A 141 -0.40 -19.08 4.16
C VAL A 141 -1.05 -17.92 4.91
N LEU A 142 -1.59 -16.93 4.19
CA LEU A 142 -2.29 -15.79 4.78
C LEU A 142 -3.59 -16.22 5.47
N THR A 143 -4.34 -17.16 4.88
CA THR A 143 -5.52 -17.75 5.53
C THR A 143 -5.14 -18.50 6.81
N ALA A 144 -4.04 -19.26 6.81
CA ALA A 144 -3.58 -19.95 8.00
C ALA A 144 -3.12 -18.98 9.10
N ALA A 145 -2.46 -17.86 8.74
CA ALA A 145 -2.12 -16.81 9.69
C ALA A 145 -3.38 -16.23 10.36
N LEU A 146 -4.41 -15.90 9.57
CA LEU A 146 -5.67 -15.37 10.08
C LEU A 146 -6.47 -16.37 10.94
N ALA A 147 -6.40 -17.66 10.60
CA ALA A 147 -7.14 -18.72 11.31
C ALA A 147 -6.42 -19.22 12.57
N ALA A 148 -5.15 -18.88 12.77
CA ALA A 148 -4.36 -19.35 13.90
C ALA A 148 -4.86 -18.76 15.24
N THR A 149 -4.88 -19.61 16.27
CA THR A 149 -5.31 -19.29 17.63
C THR A 149 -4.16 -18.97 18.58
N GLY A 150 -2.92 -18.97 18.08
CA GLY A 150 -1.73 -18.68 18.87
C GLY A 150 -0.72 -17.87 18.07
N TRP A 151 -0.05 -16.94 18.74
CA TRP A 151 0.85 -15.99 18.09
C TRP A 151 2.05 -16.65 17.40
N HIS A 152 2.56 -17.77 17.92
CA HIS A 152 3.63 -18.53 17.27
C HIS A 152 3.23 -19.08 15.90
N ASP A 153 1.98 -19.54 15.77
CA ASP A 153 1.46 -20.02 14.50
C ASP A 153 1.25 -18.85 13.52
N ARG A 154 0.71 -17.73 14.01
CA ARG A 154 0.57 -16.49 13.22
C ARG A 154 1.92 -16.01 12.70
N GLU A 155 2.93 -15.92 13.56
CA GLU A 155 4.29 -15.53 13.22
C GLU A 155 4.88 -16.45 12.15
N ARG A 156 4.83 -17.77 12.35
CA ARG A 156 5.36 -18.74 11.37
C ARG A 156 4.73 -18.56 9.99
N HIS A 157 3.42 -18.36 9.91
CA HIS A 157 2.73 -18.15 8.64
C HIS A 157 3.08 -16.79 8.02
N LEU A 158 3.12 -15.71 8.82
CA LEU A 158 3.53 -14.39 8.35
C LEU A 158 4.97 -14.37 7.84
N THR A 159 5.92 -14.96 8.56
CA THR A 159 7.33 -15.10 8.12
C THR A 159 7.45 -15.79 6.76
N ARG A 160 6.66 -16.84 6.51
CA ARG A 160 6.63 -17.50 5.20
C ARG A 160 6.07 -16.58 4.12
N ALA A 161 5.01 -15.82 4.42
CA ALA A 161 4.44 -14.86 3.49
C ALA A 161 5.43 -13.72 3.18
N TYR A 162 6.13 -13.21 4.20
CA TYR A 162 7.15 -12.17 4.06
C TYR A 162 8.25 -12.60 3.10
N GLY A 163 8.86 -13.77 3.31
CA GLY A 163 9.93 -14.25 2.42
C GLY A 163 9.46 -14.43 0.98
N THR A 164 8.26 -14.98 0.78
CA THR A 164 7.67 -15.12 -0.56
C THR A 164 7.46 -13.75 -1.24
N ILE A 165 6.98 -12.75 -0.50
CA ILE A 165 6.73 -11.40 -1.04
C ILE A 165 8.04 -10.62 -1.25
N ALA A 166 9.05 -10.87 -0.43
CA ALA A 166 10.40 -10.35 -0.60
C ALA A 166 11.06 -10.88 -1.89
N ASP A 167 10.86 -12.16 -2.22
CA ASP A 167 11.29 -12.71 -3.50
C ASP A 167 10.58 -12.03 -4.67
N LEU A 168 9.25 -11.86 -4.58
CA LEU A 168 8.47 -11.14 -5.59
C LEU A 168 8.94 -9.69 -5.75
N HIS A 169 9.34 -9.01 -4.67
CA HIS A 169 9.95 -7.69 -4.73
C HIS A 169 11.25 -7.72 -5.54
N ASN A 170 12.15 -8.65 -5.22
CA ASN A 170 13.45 -8.77 -5.88
C ASN A 170 13.28 -9.06 -7.39
N GLU A 171 12.28 -9.86 -7.77
CA GLU A 171 11.94 -10.14 -9.17
C GLU A 171 11.51 -8.90 -9.97
N LEU A 172 11.05 -7.82 -9.32
CA LEU A 172 10.68 -6.58 -10.01
C LEU A 172 11.90 -5.83 -10.57
N GLY A 173 13.11 -6.10 -10.05
CA GLY A 173 14.34 -5.42 -10.47
C GLY A 173 14.33 -3.91 -10.23
N LEU A 174 13.56 -3.44 -9.24
CA LEU A 174 13.48 -2.00 -8.90
C LEU A 174 14.64 -1.52 -8.03
N THR A 175 15.29 -2.45 -7.33
CA THR A 175 16.37 -2.21 -6.36
C THR A 175 17.48 -3.22 -6.58
N ASP A 176 18.62 -3.01 -5.92
CA ASP A 176 19.55 -4.11 -5.67
C ASP A 176 18.84 -5.22 -4.87
N TRP A 177 19.36 -6.45 -4.97
CA TRP A 177 18.78 -7.60 -4.29
C TRP A 177 18.83 -7.44 -2.78
N VAL A 178 17.70 -7.71 -2.11
CA VAL A 178 17.57 -7.62 -0.64
C VAL A 178 17.29 -9.02 -0.07
N GLU A 179 18.08 -9.45 0.91
CA GLU A 179 17.92 -10.77 1.57
C GLU A 179 16.48 -11.01 2.06
N PRO A 180 15.76 -12.03 1.51
CA PRO A 180 14.35 -12.30 1.77
C PRO A 180 14.08 -13.14 3.03
N THR A 181 15.12 -13.59 3.75
CA THR A 181 14.90 -14.40 4.95
C THR A 181 14.61 -13.56 6.19
N ALA A 182 13.63 -14.01 6.97
CA ALA A 182 13.36 -13.48 8.30
C ALA A 182 14.50 -13.72 9.28
N ARG A 183 14.53 -12.89 10.32
CA ARG A 183 15.57 -12.80 11.34
C ARG A 183 14.97 -12.37 12.68
N PRO A 184 15.69 -12.55 13.80
CA PRO A 184 15.29 -12.01 15.09
C PRO A 184 15.13 -10.48 15.06
N PHE A 185 14.09 -9.98 15.72
CA PHE A 185 13.87 -8.56 15.91
C PHE A 185 14.81 -8.00 16.99
N HIS A 186 15.99 -7.51 16.58
CA HIS A 186 17.07 -7.10 17.47
C HIS A 186 17.41 -8.23 18.47
N ASP A 187 17.44 -7.94 19.77
CA ASP A 187 17.73 -8.91 20.83
C ASP A 187 16.47 -9.68 21.31
N ARG A 188 15.34 -9.58 20.60
CA ARG A 188 14.06 -10.20 20.97
C ARG A 188 13.81 -11.49 20.18
N PRO A 189 13.02 -12.44 20.72
CA PRO A 189 12.80 -13.74 20.08
C PRO A 189 11.82 -13.72 18.89
N PHE A 190 11.24 -12.56 18.54
CA PHE A 190 10.26 -12.44 17.45
C PHE A 190 10.92 -12.48 16.08
N GLN A 191 10.32 -13.17 15.12
CA GLN A 191 10.83 -13.27 13.75
C GLN A 191 10.19 -12.22 12.84
N VAL A 192 11.03 -11.39 12.22
CA VAL A 192 10.62 -10.32 11.29
C VAL A 192 11.39 -10.44 9.98
N LEU A 193 10.85 -9.93 8.88
CA LEU A 193 11.61 -9.78 7.64
C LEU A 193 12.73 -8.74 7.80
N ASP A 194 12.53 -7.78 8.71
CA ASP A 194 13.24 -6.51 8.74
C ASP A 194 12.92 -5.72 7.46
N ALA A 195 11.62 -5.54 7.24
CA ALA A 195 11.06 -5.00 6.01
C ALA A 195 11.50 -3.56 5.71
N ASP A 196 12.05 -2.83 6.69
CA ASP A 196 12.58 -1.48 6.48
C ASP A 196 13.76 -1.48 5.50
N ARG A 197 14.49 -2.61 5.38
CA ARG A 197 15.53 -2.80 4.36
C ARG A 197 14.99 -2.65 2.94
N PHE A 198 13.74 -3.07 2.68
CA PHE A 198 13.07 -2.89 1.39
C PHE A 198 12.60 -1.45 1.19
N THR A 199 12.15 -0.79 2.27
CA THR A 199 11.84 0.64 2.28
C THR A 199 13.06 1.44 1.83
N THR A 200 14.21 1.25 2.49
CA THR A 200 15.47 1.95 2.17
C THR A 200 15.92 1.66 0.75
N ALA A 201 15.95 0.38 0.34
CA ALA A 201 16.36 0.01 -1.00
C ALA A 201 15.52 0.69 -2.09
N LEU A 202 14.21 0.85 -1.88
CA LEU A 202 13.34 1.56 -2.81
C LEU A 202 13.59 3.07 -2.80
N THR A 203 13.70 3.68 -1.61
CA THR A 203 13.92 5.13 -1.51
C THR A 203 15.23 5.57 -2.15
N ASP A 204 16.29 4.77 -2.02
CA ASP A 204 17.60 5.05 -2.60
C ASP A 204 17.60 5.07 -4.14
N THR A 205 16.58 4.46 -4.77
CA THR A 205 16.42 4.42 -6.23
C THR A 205 15.52 5.53 -6.78
N ILE A 206 14.92 6.37 -5.92
CA ILE A 206 14.08 7.49 -6.34
C ILE A 206 14.98 8.63 -6.83
N THR A 207 14.78 9.05 -8.08
CA THR A 207 15.63 10.09 -8.70
C THR A 207 15.09 11.52 -8.51
N GLY A 208 13.77 11.68 -8.39
CA GLY A 208 13.10 12.96 -8.23
C GLY A 208 13.34 13.57 -6.84
N PRO A 209 14.02 14.73 -6.72
CA PRO A 209 14.45 15.25 -5.42
C PRO A 209 13.30 15.61 -4.48
N LYS A 210 12.17 16.10 -5.02
CA LYS A 210 10.98 16.41 -4.22
C LYS A 210 10.35 15.16 -3.61
N LEU A 211 10.29 14.07 -4.37
CA LEU A 211 9.70 12.82 -3.88
C LEU A 211 10.65 12.08 -2.95
N HIS A 212 11.95 12.10 -3.25
CA HIS A 212 12.98 11.55 -2.38
C HIS A 212 13.01 12.23 -0.99
N ALA A 213 12.79 13.55 -0.92
CA ALA A 213 12.74 14.30 0.34
C ALA A 213 11.39 14.20 1.07
N ARG A 214 10.37 13.57 0.46
CA ARG A 214 9.01 13.52 1.03
C ARG A 214 8.97 12.55 2.22
N PRO A 215 8.26 12.88 3.31
CA PRO A 215 7.97 11.92 4.37
C PRO A 215 7.32 10.65 3.82
N LEU A 216 7.64 9.47 4.37
CA LEU A 216 7.07 8.19 3.91
C LEU A 216 5.66 7.95 4.49
N THR A 217 4.77 8.91 4.27
CA THR A 217 3.34 8.85 4.61
C THR A 217 2.53 8.09 3.55
N GLY A 218 3.04 7.97 2.33
CA GLY A 218 2.43 7.22 1.23
C GLY A 218 1.32 7.97 0.51
N ALA A 219 0.58 7.24 -0.31
CA ALA A 219 -0.66 7.74 -0.90
C ALA A 219 -1.74 7.92 0.18
N LEU A 220 -2.77 8.73 -0.11
CA LEU A 220 -3.82 9.09 0.84
C LEU A 220 -4.46 7.86 1.53
N ASP A 221 -4.71 6.80 0.78
CA ASP A 221 -5.32 5.55 1.28
C ASP A 221 -4.33 4.55 1.90
N GLN A 222 -3.04 4.90 1.97
CA GLN A 222 -2.05 4.26 2.85
C GLN A 222 -1.96 4.97 4.21
N SER A 223 -2.42 6.22 4.31
CA SER A 223 -2.45 7.01 5.55
C SER A 223 -3.81 7.02 6.24
N ILE A 224 -4.90 6.97 5.47
CA ILE A 224 -6.28 7.14 5.97
C ILE A 224 -7.14 5.98 5.47
N ASP A 225 -7.94 5.37 6.33
CA ASP A 225 -8.90 4.31 5.96
C ASP A 225 -10.37 4.66 6.28
N ASN A 226 -10.63 5.91 6.68
CA ASN A 226 -11.98 6.42 6.88
C ASN A 226 -12.73 6.54 5.54
N THR A 227 -13.86 5.86 5.42
CA THR A 227 -14.64 5.79 4.17
C THR A 227 -15.15 7.16 3.72
N ASP A 228 -15.61 8.00 4.65
CA ASP A 228 -16.13 9.33 4.32
C ASP A 228 -15.01 10.26 3.85
N ALA A 229 -13.84 10.18 4.49
CA ALA A 229 -12.67 10.96 4.11
C ALA A 229 -12.12 10.55 2.72
N LEU A 230 -12.09 9.25 2.42
CA LEU A 230 -11.64 8.74 1.11
C LEU A 230 -12.71 8.90 0.02
N GLY A 231 -14.00 8.95 0.39
CA GLY A 231 -15.12 9.11 -0.52
C GLY A 231 -15.41 10.57 -0.89
N ASP A 232 -15.11 11.51 0.00
CA ASP A 232 -15.28 12.95 -0.26
C ASP A 232 -14.13 13.49 -1.12
N ARG A 233 -14.41 13.61 -2.43
CA ARG A 233 -13.44 14.04 -3.45
C ARG A 233 -12.95 15.48 -3.25
N ALA A 234 -13.74 16.34 -2.58
CA ALA A 234 -13.31 17.70 -2.28
C ALA A 234 -12.30 17.76 -1.11
N ARG A 235 -12.32 16.76 -0.22
CA ARG A 235 -11.39 16.68 0.93
C ARG A 235 -10.07 16.02 0.59
N GLY A 236 -10.02 15.16 -0.42
CA GLY A 236 -8.83 14.41 -0.81
C GLY A 236 -7.57 15.28 -0.93
N PRO A 237 -7.57 16.36 -1.73
CA PRO A 237 -6.43 17.26 -1.85
C PRO A 237 -6.03 17.93 -0.52
N ALA A 238 -6.98 18.34 0.30
CA ALA A 238 -6.69 18.97 1.59
C ALA A 238 -6.02 17.99 2.56
N LEU A 239 -6.49 16.74 2.61
CA LEU A 239 -5.90 15.68 3.41
C LEU A 239 -4.51 15.28 2.90
N ALA A 240 -4.34 15.16 1.58
CA ALA A 240 -3.06 14.84 0.96
C ALA A 240 -2.00 15.94 1.20
N ASN A 241 -2.41 17.21 1.16
CA ASN A 241 -1.54 18.34 1.52
C ASN A 241 -1.09 18.27 2.97
N ALA A 242 -1.97 17.90 3.91
CA ALA A 242 -1.59 17.74 5.32
C ALA A 242 -0.54 16.63 5.54
N LEU A 243 -0.49 15.64 4.65
CA LEU A 243 0.49 14.55 4.67
C LEU A 243 1.81 14.88 3.96
N ASP A 244 1.88 16.01 3.24
CA ASP A 244 3.04 16.48 2.47
C ASP A 244 3.91 17.50 3.24
N VAL A 245 3.43 18.00 4.39
CA VAL A 245 4.07 19.13 5.06
C VAL A 245 5.38 18.68 5.72
N ALA A 246 6.50 19.00 5.04
CA ALA A 246 7.86 18.85 5.55
C ALA A 246 8.17 19.74 6.78
N ASP A 247 7.30 20.71 7.09
CA ASP A 247 7.47 21.72 8.15
C ASP A 247 6.65 21.45 9.43
N LEU A 248 6.21 20.22 9.68
CA LEU A 248 5.75 19.90 11.03
C LEU A 248 6.98 19.87 11.96
N PRO A 249 6.97 20.58 13.10
CA PRO A 249 8.08 20.53 14.04
C PRO A 249 8.35 19.07 14.42
N ASP A 250 9.63 18.70 14.54
CA ASP A 250 10.05 17.34 14.91
C ASP A 250 9.15 16.82 16.03
N ALA A 251 8.32 15.83 15.71
CA ALA A 251 7.60 15.11 16.74
C ALA A 251 8.67 14.45 17.63
N PRO A 252 8.56 14.53 18.97
CA PRO A 252 9.46 13.79 19.84
C PRO A 252 9.43 12.34 19.38
N GLY A 253 10.62 11.79 19.07
CA GLY A 253 10.77 10.42 18.59
C GLY A 253 10.00 9.46 19.50
N PRO A 254 9.50 8.33 18.97
CA PRO A 254 8.70 7.41 19.75
C PRO A 254 9.44 7.12 21.04
N GLU A 255 8.85 7.52 22.18
CA GLU A 255 9.35 7.09 23.47
C GLU A 255 9.48 5.58 23.36
N SER A 256 10.71 5.08 23.54
CA SER A 256 10.99 3.67 23.66
C SER A 256 10.15 3.17 24.81
N GLY A 257 8.94 2.69 24.50
CA GLY A 257 7.93 2.32 25.48
C GLY A 257 8.48 1.22 26.35
N ARG A 258 8.93 1.61 27.54
CA ARG A 258 9.08 0.74 28.70
C ARG A 258 7.68 0.45 29.21
N ALA A 259 7.19 -0.75 28.95
CA ALA A 259 6.42 -1.61 29.85
C ALA A 259 6.23 -2.95 29.15
#